data_AF-K1V3X1-F1
#
_entry.id   AF-K1V3X1-F1
#
_cell.length_a   1.000
_cell.length_b   1.000
_cell.length_c   1.000
_cell.angle_alpha   90.00
_cell.angle_beta   90.00
_cell.angle_gamma   90.00
#
_symmetry.space_group_name_H-M   'P 1'
#
loop_
_entity.id
_entity.type
_entity.pdbx_description
1 polymer ?
#
loop_
_entity_poly.entity_id
_entity_poly.type
_entity_poly.pdbx_seq_one_letter_code
_entity_poly.pdbx_strand_id
1 'polypeptide(L)'
;MKRLKILIATAVALLICGASYGQKIHFSGALQNMHLWRGLQVADGGVLSADLNVGFLDDGLKVGLWGGTDFTGDYKEFDYYASYTVSGFTVAVWDIYNYSPDLPYSKDIFNYNKYSTSHFLDLSVAYNFDTLL
;
A
#
# COMPACT_ATOMS: atom_id res chain seq x y z
N MET A 1 -18.69 -3.47 -16.71
CA MET A 1 -18.08 -2.13 -16.49
C MET A 1 -19.00 -1.14 -15.75
N LYS A 2 -20.23 -0.84 -16.20
CA LYS A 2 -21.12 0.12 -15.51
C LYS A 2 -21.41 -0.23 -14.04
N ARG A 3 -21.70 -1.50 -13.73
CA ARG A 3 -21.95 -1.97 -12.35
C ARG A 3 -20.74 -1.81 -11.43
N LEU A 4 -19.53 -2.10 -11.92
CA LEU A 4 -18.28 -1.93 -11.17
C LEU A 4 -18.01 -0.45 -10.86
N LYS A 5 -18.24 0.45 -11.82
CA LYS A 5 -18.11 1.90 -11.60
C LYS A 5 -19.11 2.42 -10.57
N ILE A 6 -20.34 1.91 -10.58
CA ILE A 6 -21.36 2.25 -9.57
C ILE A 6 -20.93 1.74 -8.20
N LEU A 7 -20.46 0.49 -8.08
CA LEU A 7 -19.95 -0.09 -6.83
C LEU A 7 -18.80 0.74 -6.24
N ILE A 8 -17.82 1.14 -7.07
CA ILE A 8 -16.72 2.01 -6.65
C ILE A 8 -17.25 3.37 -6.19
N ALA A 9 -18.13 4.00 -6.96
CA ALA A 9 -18.71 5.29 -6.61
C ALA A 9 -19.51 5.22 -5.30
N THR A 10 -20.26 4.14 -5.06
CA THR A 10 -21.00 3.90 -3.82
C THR A 10 -20.07 3.65 -2.64
N ALA A 11 -18.98 2.88 -2.81
CA ALA A 11 -17.98 2.67 -1.78
C ALA A 11 -17.26 3.99 -1.40
N VAL A 12 -16.89 4.79 -2.41
CA VAL A 12 -16.31 6.13 -2.20
C VAL A 12 -17.30 7.05 -1.50
N ALA A 13 -18.58 7.06 -1.89
CA ALA A 13 -19.60 7.86 -1.22
C ALA A 13 -19.83 7.43 0.24
N LEU A 14 -19.79 6.13 0.53
CA LEU A 14 -19.90 5.62 1.91
C LEU A 14 -18.69 6.00 2.77
N LEU A 15 -17.46 5.96 2.20
CA LEU A 15 -16.25 6.44 2.88
C LEU A 15 -16.31 7.96 3.15
N ILE A 16 -16.89 8.74 2.24
CA ILE A 16 -17.11 10.18 2.40
C ILE A 16 -18.24 10.47 3.40
N CYS A 17 -19.31 9.67 3.46
CA CYS A 17 -20.35 9.84 4.46
C CYS A 17 -19.89 9.43 5.88
N GLY A 18 -18.99 8.45 5.99
CA GLY A 18 -18.30 8.12 7.25
C GLY A 18 -17.26 9.15 7.69
N ALA A 19 -16.92 10.12 6.83
CA ALA A 19 -15.93 11.17 7.07
C ALA A 19 -16.34 12.22 8.10
N SER A 20 -17.60 12.21 8.58
CA SER A 20 -18.08 13.21 9.54
C SER A 20 -17.45 13.08 10.93
N TYR A 21 -16.53 12.13 11.13
CA TYR A 21 -15.81 11.91 12.38
C TYR A 21 -14.30 11.81 12.11
N GLY A 22 -13.53 12.82 12.54
CA GLY A 22 -12.13 12.69 12.97
C GLY A 22 -11.08 12.10 12.01
N GLN A 23 -11.27 12.13 10.69
CA GLN A 23 -10.28 11.60 9.74
C GLN A 23 -8.91 12.23 9.92
N LYS A 24 -7.87 11.40 9.89
CA LYS A 24 -6.48 11.85 10.05
C LYS A 24 -5.69 11.54 8.80
N ILE A 25 -4.99 12.54 8.28
CA ILE A 25 -4.02 12.37 7.20
C ILE A 25 -2.66 12.14 7.86
N HIS A 26 -1.99 11.05 7.48
CA HIS A 26 -0.66 10.70 7.94
C HIS A 26 0.29 10.74 6.75
N PHE A 27 1.45 11.35 6.96
CA PHE A 27 2.54 11.38 5.98
C PHE A 27 3.85 11.06 6.68
N SER A 28 4.64 10.17 6.11
CA SER A 28 5.99 9.89 6.56
C SER A 28 6.93 9.67 5.38
N GLY A 29 8.21 9.92 5.60
CA GLY A 29 9.26 9.67 4.63
C GLY A 29 10.49 9.10 5.31
N ALA A 30 11.24 8.28 4.59
CA ALA A 30 12.46 7.66 5.10
C ALA A 30 13.60 7.78 4.09
N LEU A 31 14.81 7.93 4.64
CA LEU A 31 16.07 7.74 3.95
C LEU A 31 16.74 6.50 4.55
N GLN A 32 17.00 5.51 3.73
CA GLN A 32 17.54 4.21 4.13
C GLN A 32 18.81 3.93 3.33
N ASN A 33 19.69 3.08 3.85
CA ASN A 33 20.89 2.62 3.15
C ASN A 33 20.67 1.30 2.39
N MET A 34 19.49 0.69 2.52
CA MET A 34 19.02 -0.49 1.80
C MET A 34 17.50 -0.63 1.95
N HIS A 35 16.85 -1.48 1.15
CA HIS A 35 15.46 -1.88 1.33
C HIS A 35 15.32 -3.41 1.38
N LEU A 36 14.76 -3.91 2.48
CA LEU A 36 14.42 -5.32 2.68
C LEU A 36 12.91 -5.49 2.66
N TRP A 37 12.44 -6.51 1.96
CA TRP A 37 11.04 -6.89 1.98
C TRP A 37 10.91 -8.40 2.12
N ARG A 38 10.17 -8.84 3.15
CA ARG A 38 9.95 -10.27 3.48
C ARG A 38 11.25 -11.10 3.58
N GLY A 39 12.33 -10.48 4.05
CA GLY A 39 13.63 -11.12 4.19
C GLY A 39 14.47 -11.18 2.91
N LEU A 40 13.98 -10.63 1.80
CA LEU A 40 14.71 -10.47 0.55
C LEU A 40 15.27 -9.05 0.42
N GLN A 41 16.48 -8.95 -0.11
CA GLN A 41 17.07 -7.67 -0.48
C GLN A 41 16.47 -7.20 -1.79
N VAL A 42 15.73 -6.08 -1.72
CA VAL A 42 15.06 -5.48 -2.87
C VAL A 42 15.91 -4.34 -3.45
N ALA A 43 16.58 -3.59 -2.58
CA ALA A 43 17.60 -2.62 -2.96
C ALA A 43 18.78 -2.69 -1.99
N ASP A 44 20.00 -2.62 -2.51
CA ASP A 44 21.25 -2.75 -1.75
C ASP A 44 21.99 -1.41 -1.51
N GLY A 45 21.44 -0.31 -2.02
CA GLY A 45 21.96 1.04 -1.88
C GLY A 45 20.99 2.01 -1.19
N GLY A 46 21.31 3.31 -1.28
CA GLY A 46 20.49 4.37 -0.69
C GLY A 46 19.08 4.40 -1.29
N VAL A 47 18.06 4.40 -0.43
CA VAL A 47 16.63 4.40 -0.80
C VAL A 47 15.92 5.58 -0.14
N LEU A 48 15.11 6.28 -0.93
CA LEU A 48 14.11 7.22 -0.45
C LEU A 48 12.73 6.60 -0.57
N SER A 49 11.95 6.68 0.50
CA SER A 49 10.56 6.21 0.49
C SER A 49 9.62 7.21 1.15
N ALA A 50 8.34 7.11 0.81
CA ALA A 50 7.26 7.87 1.42
C ALA A 50 6.01 7.02 1.60
N ASP A 51 5.26 7.33 2.65
CA ASP A 51 3.93 6.78 2.93
C ASP A 51 2.95 7.94 3.11
N LEU A 52 1.81 7.88 2.44
CA LEU A 52 0.70 8.81 2.60
C LEU A 52 -0.58 8.01 2.80
N ASN A 53 -1.26 8.19 3.93
CA ASN A 53 -2.50 7.47 4.20
C ASN A 53 -3.54 8.34 4.90
N VAL A 54 -4.80 7.92 4.75
CA VAL A 54 -5.93 8.48 5.48
C VAL A 54 -6.45 7.43 6.44
N GLY A 55 -6.51 7.81 7.71
CA GLY A 55 -7.11 7.03 8.79
C GLY A 55 -8.58 7.38 8.99
N PHE A 56 -9.39 6.33 9.15
CA PHE A 56 -10.81 6.35 9.46
C PHE A 56 -11.06 5.52 10.72
N LEU A 57 -12.19 5.74 11.40
CA LEU A 57 -12.57 4.97 12.59
C LEU A 57 -11.47 5.00 13.66
N ASP A 58 -10.99 6.20 13.99
CA ASP A 58 -9.87 6.42 14.91
C ASP A 58 -8.59 5.65 14.51
N ASP A 59 -8.24 5.71 13.23
CA ASP A 59 -7.11 5.01 12.61
C ASP A 59 -7.24 3.47 12.58
N GLY A 60 -8.42 2.93 12.91
CA GLY A 60 -8.73 1.51 12.79
C GLY A 60 -8.76 1.04 11.34
N LEU A 61 -9.28 1.84 10.41
CA LEU A 61 -9.18 1.60 8.96
C LEU A 61 -8.21 2.61 8.34
N LYS A 62 -7.20 2.14 7.61
CA LYS A 62 -6.28 2.99 6.85
C LYS A 62 -6.33 2.63 5.37
N VAL A 63 -6.32 3.65 4.53
CA VAL A 63 -6.15 3.52 3.07
C VAL A 63 -5.02 4.45 2.66
N GLY A 64 -4.04 3.92 1.94
CA GLY A 64 -2.81 4.65 1.68
C GLY A 64 -2.08 4.27 0.41
N LEU A 65 -1.04 5.06 0.18
CA LEU A 65 -0.07 4.93 -0.89
C LEU A 65 1.31 4.81 -0.24
N TRP A 66 2.10 3.85 -0.71
CA TRP A 66 3.52 3.77 -0.39
C TRP A 66 4.33 3.92 -1.67
N GLY A 67 5.53 4.45 -1.58
CA GLY A 67 6.44 4.44 -2.72
C GLY A 67 7.88 4.57 -2.31
N GLY A 68 8.76 3.97 -3.10
CA GLY A 68 10.20 3.95 -2.86
C GLY A 68 10.99 4.01 -4.16
N THR A 69 12.17 4.63 -4.10
CA THR A 69 13.15 4.57 -5.18
C THR A 69 14.55 4.53 -4.60
N ASP A 70 15.45 3.78 -5.23
CA ASP A 70 16.87 3.89 -4.94
C ASP A 70 17.51 5.06 -5.67
N PHE A 71 18.79 5.31 -5.36
CA PHE A 71 19.57 6.40 -5.97
C PHE A 71 20.11 6.10 -7.36
N THR A 72 20.12 4.83 -7.78
CA THR A 72 20.55 4.45 -9.13
C THR A 72 19.38 4.48 -10.12
N GLY A 73 18.14 4.39 -9.62
CA GLY A 73 16.91 4.28 -10.40
C GLY A 73 16.55 2.84 -10.78
N ASP A 74 17.27 1.85 -10.26
CA ASP A 74 17.06 0.43 -10.53
C ASP A 74 15.87 -0.10 -9.73
N TYR A 75 15.74 0.27 -8.46
CA TYR A 75 14.57 0.01 -7.65
C TYR A 75 13.56 1.16 -7.74
N LYS A 76 12.32 0.85 -8.14
CA LYS A 76 11.15 1.73 -7.96
C LYS A 76 9.92 0.95 -7.58
N GLU A 77 9.17 1.48 -6.62
CA GLU A 77 7.95 0.88 -6.12
C GLU A 77 6.89 1.93 -5.86
N PHE A 78 5.64 1.58 -6.13
CA PHE A 78 4.48 2.40 -5.81
C PHE A 78 3.28 1.51 -5.52
N ASP A 79 2.77 1.56 -4.31
CA ASP A 79 1.76 0.62 -3.85
C ASP A 79 0.49 1.33 -3.43
N TYR A 80 -0.61 0.59 -3.55
CA TYR A 80 -1.88 0.94 -2.94
C TYR A 80 -2.16 -0.04 -1.82
N TYR A 81 -2.63 0.44 -0.68
CA TYR A 81 -2.99 -0.47 0.40
C TYR A 81 -4.22 -0.04 1.17
N ALA A 82 -4.85 -1.04 1.80
CA ALA A 82 -5.83 -0.84 2.83
C ALA A 82 -5.56 -1.80 3.99
N SER A 83 -5.72 -1.31 5.23
CA SER A 83 -5.61 -2.14 6.43
C SER A 83 -6.72 -1.84 7.41
N TYR A 84 -7.19 -2.86 8.11
CA TYR A 84 -8.19 -2.73 9.16
C TYR A 84 -7.70 -3.44 10.42
N THR A 85 -7.72 -2.71 11.54
CA THR A 85 -7.31 -3.18 12.85
C THR A 85 -8.46 -3.05 13.84
N VAL A 86 -8.77 -4.14 14.56
CA VAL A 86 -9.79 -4.18 15.60
C VAL A 86 -9.39 -5.20 16.66
N SER A 87 -9.45 -4.81 17.94
CA SER A 87 -9.19 -5.69 19.10
C SER A 87 -7.89 -6.52 18.97
N GLY A 88 -6.82 -5.90 18.50
CA GLY A 88 -5.50 -6.53 18.31
C GLY A 88 -5.33 -7.30 16.99
N PHE A 89 -6.40 -7.64 16.27
CA PHE A 89 -6.30 -8.24 14.94
C PHE A 89 -6.15 -7.19 13.86
N THR A 90 -5.25 -7.43 12.91
CA THR A 90 -5.06 -6.61 11.71
C THR A 90 -5.17 -7.47 10.47
N VAL A 91 -5.92 -7.00 9.47
CA VAL A 91 -5.89 -7.53 8.11
C VAL A 91 -5.46 -6.41 7.18
N ALA A 92 -4.52 -6.68 6.28
CA ALA A 92 -4.08 -5.72 5.28
C ALA A 92 -3.99 -6.34 3.90
N VAL A 93 -4.39 -5.58 2.89
CA VAL A 93 -4.23 -5.90 1.48
C VAL A 93 -3.41 -4.81 0.81
N TRP A 94 -2.43 -5.24 0.03
CA TRP A 94 -1.58 -4.37 -0.77
C TRP A 94 -1.66 -4.81 -2.22
N ASP A 95 -1.77 -3.83 -3.10
CA ASP A 95 -1.44 -3.96 -4.52
C ASP A 95 -0.06 -3.36 -4.69
N ILE A 96 0.92 -4.24 -4.86
CA ILE A 96 2.33 -3.88 -4.90
C ILE A 96 2.75 -3.79 -6.36
N TYR A 97 3.29 -2.63 -6.74
CA TYR A 97 3.86 -2.43 -8.06
C TYR A 97 5.32 -2.08 -7.93
N ASN A 98 6.13 -3.13 -8.10
CA ASN A 98 7.57 -3.03 -8.11
C ASN A 98 8.11 -3.08 -9.55
N TYR A 99 9.15 -2.31 -9.81
CA TYR A 99 9.95 -2.38 -11.03
C TYR A 99 11.42 -2.55 -10.67
N SER A 100 12.06 -3.49 -11.37
CA SER A 100 13.52 -3.61 -11.47
C SER A 100 13.89 -3.81 -12.95
N PRO A 101 15.00 -3.24 -13.43
CA PRO A 101 15.42 -3.28 -14.84
C PRO A 101 15.42 -4.67 -15.48
N ASP A 102 15.71 -5.70 -14.68
CA ASP A 102 15.84 -7.08 -15.15
C ASP A 102 14.50 -7.83 -15.26
N LEU A 103 13.39 -7.23 -14.80
CA LEU A 103 12.07 -7.84 -14.90
C LEU A 103 11.45 -7.57 -16.27
N PRO A 104 10.95 -8.60 -17.01
CA PRO A 104 10.45 -8.46 -18.38
C PRO A 104 9.05 -7.83 -18.47
N TYR A 105 8.59 -7.17 -17.40
CA TYR A 105 7.21 -6.69 -17.26
C TYR A 105 7.09 -5.20 -17.64
N SER A 106 5.86 -4.76 -17.86
CA SER A 106 5.55 -3.38 -18.23
C SER A 106 5.99 -2.40 -17.14
N LYS A 107 6.46 -1.22 -17.54
CA LYS A 107 6.76 -0.08 -16.65
C LYS A 107 5.56 0.87 -16.45
N ASP A 108 4.37 0.42 -16.87
CA ASP A 108 3.12 1.15 -16.71
C ASP A 108 2.36 0.64 -15.49
N ILE A 109 2.22 1.50 -14.48
CA ILE A 109 1.46 1.24 -13.24
C ILE A 109 -0.05 1.04 -13.48
N PHE A 110 -0.55 1.37 -14.67
CA PHE A 110 -1.93 1.10 -15.03
C PHE A 110 -2.08 -0.20 -15.84
N ASN A 111 -0.99 -0.96 -16.03
CA ASN A 111 -1.05 -2.24 -16.72
C ASN A 111 -1.48 -3.37 -15.78
N TYR A 112 -2.77 -3.68 -15.77
CA TYR A 112 -3.35 -4.83 -15.07
C TYR A 112 -3.52 -6.08 -15.96
N ASN A 113 -2.79 -6.17 -17.07
CA ASN A 113 -2.80 -7.37 -17.92
C ASN A 113 -2.04 -8.50 -17.23
N LYS A 114 -2.74 -9.60 -16.93
CA LYS A 114 -2.18 -10.78 -16.25
C LYS A 114 -0.91 -11.40 -16.87
N TYR A 115 -0.60 -11.11 -18.13
CA TYR A 115 0.59 -11.64 -18.82
C TYR A 115 1.78 -10.67 -18.84
N SER A 116 1.60 -9.40 -18.48
CA SER A 116 2.64 -8.37 -18.60
C SER A 116 2.69 -7.40 -17.43
N THR A 117 1.79 -7.54 -16.45
CA THR A 117 1.77 -6.74 -15.23
C THR A 117 2.90 -7.16 -14.29
N SER A 118 3.52 -6.18 -13.62
CA SER A 118 4.37 -6.44 -12.45
C SER A 118 3.61 -6.30 -11.13
N HIS A 119 2.31 -5.99 -11.18
CA HIS A 119 1.48 -5.93 -9.99
C HIS A 119 1.31 -7.32 -9.38
N PHE A 120 1.41 -7.40 -8.06
CA PHE A 120 1.02 -8.58 -7.31
C PHE A 120 0.32 -8.17 -6.01
N LEU A 121 -0.58 -9.03 -5.54
CA LEU A 121 -1.35 -8.78 -4.33
C LEU A 121 -0.69 -9.43 -3.12
N ASP A 122 -0.54 -8.66 -2.05
CA ASP A 122 -0.15 -9.16 -0.73
C ASP A 122 -1.35 -9.08 0.21
N LEU A 123 -1.73 -10.23 0.78
CA LEU A 123 -2.72 -10.31 1.84
C LEU A 123 -2.03 -10.77 3.11
N SER A 124 -2.16 -9.98 4.18
CA SER A 124 -1.57 -10.28 5.47
C SER A 124 -2.62 -10.22 6.59
N VAL A 125 -2.40 -11.06 7.60
CA VAL A 125 -3.16 -11.09 8.84
C VAL A 125 -2.15 -11.10 9.99
N ALA A 126 -2.37 -10.27 10.99
CA ALA A 126 -1.53 -10.15 12.17
C ALA A 126 -2.39 -10.06 13.44
N TYR A 127 -1.79 -10.39 14.58
CA TYR A 127 -2.38 -10.20 15.90
C TYR A 127 -1.35 -9.60 16.85
N ASN A 128 -1.74 -8.56 17.59
CA ASN A 128 -0.94 -7.97 18.65
C ASN A 128 -1.28 -8.63 20.00
N PHE A 129 -0.34 -9.34 20.60
CA PHE A 129 -0.52 -10.02 21.89
C PHE A 129 -0.48 -9.07 23.10
N ASP A 130 -0.04 -7.82 22.92
CA ASP A 130 0.05 -6.84 24.00
C ASP A 130 -1.28 -6.09 24.25
N THR A 131 -2.32 -6.34 23.46
CA THR A 131 -3.67 -5.86 23.78
C THR A 131 -4.21 -6.64 24.97
N LEU A 132 -3.95 -6.13 26.19
CA LEU A 132 -4.66 -6.54 27.40
C LEU A 132 -6.16 -6.37 27.16
N LEU A 133 -6.91 -7.47 27.35
CA LEU A 133 -8.38 -7.45 27.44
C LEU A 133 -8.85 -6.58 28.61
#